data_AF-A0A5K0Y3S1-F1
#
_entry.id   AF-A0A5K0Y3S1-F1
#
_cell.length_a   1.000
_cell.length_b   1.000
_cell.length_c   1.000
_cell.angle_alpha   90.00
_cell.angle_beta   90.00
_cell.angle_gamma   90.00
#
_symmetry.space_group_name_H-M   'P 1'
#
loop_
_entity.id
_entity.type
_entity.pdbx_description
1 polymer ?
#
loop_
_entity_poly.entity_id
_entity_poly.type
_entity_poly.pdbx_seq_one_letter_code
_entity_poly.pdbx_strand_id
1 'polypeptide(L)' 'DVAVKQLDRNGLQGNREFLVEVLMLSMLHHPNLVKLIGYCSDGNQRLLVYEYMPFRSLEDHLF' A
#
# COMPACT_ATOMS: atom_id res chain seq x y z
N ASP A 1 7.49 11.40 -6.44
CA ASP A 1 6.03 11.31 -6.25
C ASP A 1 5.66 10.11 -5.37
N VAL A 2 4.43 10.10 -4.85
CA VAL A 2 3.93 9.05 -3.94
C VAL A 2 2.58 8.51 -4.42
N ALA A 3 2.29 7.26 -4.09
CA ALA A 3 0.97 6.66 -4.24
C ALA A 3 0.29 6.52 -2.88
N VAL A 4 -0.97 6.92 -2.77
CA VAL A 4 -1.76 6.77 -1.53
C VAL A 4 -2.86 5.77 -1.77
N LYS A 5 -2.83 4.66 -1.04
CA LYS A 5 -3.90 3.65 -1.02
C LYS A 5 -4.79 3.90 0.20
N GLN A 6 -6.05 4.23 -0.03
CA GLN A 6 -7.07 4.35 1.01
C GLN A 6 -7.87 3.05 1.08
N LEU A 7 -7.84 2.40 2.24
CA LEU A 7 -8.57 1.15 2.47
C LEU A 7 -9.98 1.45 2.98
N ASP A 8 -10.98 0.86 2.34
CA ASP A 8 -12.37 0.93 2.79
C ASP A 8 -12.58 -0.01 3.98
N ARG A 9 -13.04 0.54 5.11
CA ARG A 9 -13.37 -0.23 6.31
C ARG A 9 -14.56 -1.16 6.14
N ASN A 10 -15.47 -0.85 5.22
CA ASN A 10 -16.64 -1.67 4.91
C ASN A 10 -16.37 -2.69 3.80
N GLY A 11 -15.22 -2.57 3.13
CA GLY A 11 -14.77 -3.52 2.12
C GLY A 11 -14.16 -4.78 2.75
N LEU A 12 -13.91 -5.78 1.90
CA LEU A 12 -13.17 -6.99 2.27
C LEU A 12 -11.75 -6.66 2.80
N GLN A 13 -11.21 -5.52 2.34
CA GLN A 13 -9.90 -4.94 2.66
C GLN A 13 -9.88 -4.17 4.00
N GLY A 14 -10.24 -4.85 5.09
CA GLY A 14 -10.38 -4.23 6.42
C GLY A 14 -9.08 -3.94 7.18
N ASN A 15 -9.22 -3.70 8.50
CA ASN A 15 -8.10 -3.46 9.44
C ASN A 15 -7.03 -4.57 9.44
N ARG A 16 -7.43 -5.82 9.19
CA ARG A 16 -6.48 -6.94 9.15
C ARG A 16 -5.48 -6.78 8.02
N GLU A 17 -5.94 -6.42 6.83
CA GLU A 17 -5.08 -6.28 5.66
C GLU A 17 -4.19 -5.06 5.76
N PHE A 18 -4.71 -3.97 6.32
CA PHE A 18 -3.90 -2.82 6.72
C PHE A 18 -2.73 -3.23 7.64
N LEU A 19 -3.02 -3.95 8.72
CA LEU A 19 -1.99 -4.36 9.69
C LEU A 19 -0.96 -5.31 9.06
N VAL A 20 -1.40 -6.23 8.20
CA VAL A 20 -0.51 -7.16 7.49
C VAL A 20 0.41 -6.39 6.53
N GLU A 21 -0.13 -5.48 5.71
CA GLU A 21 0.68 -4.67 4.79
C GLU A 21 1.67 -3.78 5.55
N VAL A 22 1.25 -3.11 6.62
CA VAL A 22 2.16 -2.32 7.47
C VAL A 22 3.26 -3.19 8.06
N LEU A 23 2.93 -4.32 8.68
CA LEU A 23 3.91 -5.17 9.35
C LEU A 23 4.93 -5.72 8.35
N MET A 24 4.47 -6.30 7.24
CA MET A 24 5.34 -6.94 6.26
C MET A 24 6.24 -5.90 5.58
N LEU A 25 5.68 -4.79 5.10
CA LEU A 25 6.43 -3.80 4.31
C LEU A 25 7.26 -2.84 5.16
N SER A 26 6.99 -2.73 6.47
CA SER A 26 7.90 -2.02 7.38
C SER A 26 9.15 -2.85 7.72
N MET A 27 9.08 -4.17 7.61
CA MET A 27 10.21 -5.07 7.92
C MET A 27 10.99 -5.49 6.66
N LEU A 28 10.35 -5.51 5.49
CA LEU A 28 10.93 -5.98 4.24
C LEU A 28 11.31 -4.81 3.34
N HIS A 29 12.61 -4.65 3.10
CA HIS A 29 13.14 -3.73 2.10
C HIS A 29 13.89 -4.52 1.03
N HIS A 30 13.36 -4.54 -0.20
CA HIS A 30 13.95 -5.27 -1.32
C HIS A 30 13.68 -4.52 -2.64
N PRO A 31 14.63 -4.46 -3.60
CA PRO A 31 14.47 -3.72 -4.86
C PRO A 31 13.30 -4.17 -5.73
N ASN A 32 12.81 -5.41 -5.56
CA ASN A 32 11.66 -5.95 -6.29
C ASN A 32 10.34 -5.89 -5.50
N LEU A 33 10.32 -5.21 -4.37
CA LEU A 33 9.12 -5.02 -3.54
C LEU A 33 8.84 -3.52 -3.44
N VAL A 34 7.59 -3.14 -3.64
CA VAL A 34 7.19 -1.73 -3.51
C VAL A 34 7.48 -1.23 -2.09
N LYS A 35 8.13 -0.08 -2.01
CA LYS A 35 8.49 0.53 -0.73
C LYS A 35 7.29 1.20 -0.09
N LEU A 36 6.95 0.77 1.13
CA LEU A 36 6.08 1.54 2.02
C LEU A 36 6.90 2.69 2.62
N ILE A 37 6.48 3.93 2.36
CA ILE A 37 7.10 5.14 2.90
C ILE A 37 6.52 5.47 4.28
N GLY A 38 5.22 5.22 4.47
CA GLY A 38 4.52 5.48 5.73
C GLY A 38 3.05 5.09 5.68
N TYR A 39 2.34 5.35 6.78
CA TYR A 39 0.91 5.06 6.89
C TYR A 39 0.20 6.08 7.78
N CYS A 40 -1.12 6.19 7.62
CA CYS A 40 -2.00 6.90 8.55
C CYS A 40 -3.02 5.92 9.14
N SER A 41 -3.09 5.86 10.46
CA SER A 41 -4.07 5.06 11.21
C SER A 41 -4.94 5.91 12.13
N ASP A 42 -5.05 7.22 11.87
CA ASP A 42 -5.79 8.15 12.72
C ASP A 42 -7.30 7.93 12.61
N GLY A 43 -7.97 7.83 13.76
CA GLY A 43 -9.39 7.54 13.90
C GLY A 43 -9.86 6.42 12.95
N ASN A 44 -10.69 6.82 11.98
CA ASN A 44 -11.28 5.92 10.99
C ASN A 44 -10.48 5.75 9.70
N GLN A 45 -9.40 6.50 9.52
CA GLN A 45 -8.61 6.48 8.30
C GLN A 45 -7.60 5.33 8.32
N ARG A 46 -7.45 4.65 7.18
CA ARG A 46 -6.43 3.63 6.93
C ARG A 46 -5.80 3.93 5.59
N LEU A 47 -4.70 4.68 5.63
CA LEU A 47 -3.96 5.10 4.45
C LEU A 47 -2.58 4.46 4.45
N LEU A 48 -2.15 3.99 3.29
CA LEU A 48 -0.80 3.50 3.04
C LEU A 48 -0.15 4.37 1.98
N VAL A 49 1.06 4.83 2.27
CA VAL A 49 1.82 5.73 1.40
C VAL A 49 3.00 4.96 0.84
N TYR A 50 3.02 4.79 -0.47
CA TYR A 50 4.05 4.06 -1.20
C TYR A 50 4.88 4.98 -2.08
N GLU A 51 6.05 4.49 -2.49
CA GLU A 51 6.70 5.03 -3.67
C GLU A 51 5.79 4.88 -4.90
N TYR A 52 5.74 5.93 -5.72
CA TYR A 52 4.94 5.89 -6.94
C TYR A 52 5.67 5.09 -8.02
N MET A 53 4.96 4.14 -8.64
CA MET A 53 5.43 3.36 -9.78
C MET A 53 4.94 4.00 -11.08
N PRO A 54 5.81 4.71 -11.84
CA PRO A 54 5.35 5.52 -12.99
C PRO A 54 4.95 4.69 -14.21
N PHE A 55 5.41 3.44 -14.30
CA PHE A 55 5.16 2.56 -15.44
C PHE A 55 3.93 1.66 -15.24
N ARG A 56 2.93 2.11 -14.47
CA ARG A 56 1.66 1.40 -14.24
C ARG A 56 1.84 -0.09 -13.89
N SER A 57 0.81 -0.90 -14.15
CA SER A 57 0.85 -2.34 -13.87
C SER A 57 1.43 -3.13 -15.04
N LEU A 58 1.89 -4.35 -14.78
CA LEU A 58 2.30 -5.28 -15.83
C LEU A 58 1.13 -5.65 -16.76
N GLU A 59 -0.09 -5.70 -16.24
CA GLU A 59 -1.30 -5.97 -17.03
C GLU A 59 -1.44 -4.92 -18.15
N ASP A 60 -1.29 -3.63 -17.84
CA ASP A 60 -1.35 -2.53 -18.81
C ASP A 60 -0.28 -2.61 -19.92
N HIS A 61 0.75 -3.43 -19.74
CA HIS A 61 1.85 -3.59 -20.70
C HIS A 61 1.72 -4.86 -21.53
N LEU A 62 0.91 -5.82 -21.09
CA LEU A 62 0.74 -7.12 -21.75
C LEU A 62 -0.63 -7.28 -22.42
N PHE A 63 -1.63 -6.52 -21.99
CA PHE A 63 -3.03 -6.58 -22.47
C PHE A 63 -3.56 -5.18 -22.78
#